data_AF-A0A3N1HFJ1-F1
#
_entry.id   AF-A0A3N1HFJ1-F1
#
_cell.length_a   1.000
_cell.length_b   1.000
_cell.length_c   1.000
_cell.angle_alpha   90.00
_cell.angle_beta   90.00
_cell.angle_gamma   90.00
#
_symmetry.space_group_name_H-M   'P 1'
#
loop_
_entity.id
_entity.type
_entity.pdbx_description
1 polymer ?
#
loop_
_entity_poly.entity_id
_entity_poly.type
_entity_poly.pdbx_seq_one_letter_code
_entity_poly.pdbx_strand_id
1 'polypeptide(L)'
;MSLVTVRDHVYLVGHSSSGTPKVEDIVREDGAGPVDVDLLQALEVNALAPAAPHAVKHGTRLLELALVTSYLRTTTAGAFVLRADEFRSSARRIKSFVTEAVGLGMLTERVRNTEGISRFGPLYDFDALPATSAGRFARSGVRPDLLFALKGQWLAGEARGRTERRPVSVTKEPWDRLNALLPWAQAHGDHPLVMTWCYLAGTDVTVDVYRKAGSEQRLPLDFTGRRDGEAEAPAVGSPGDRRSGDGDTEYLFEQVLTTRARVEEQLYRSAPPTGIRAADRPLRGGWAPSDLLAGEPGALFLGVLERPVGPVEGLRTASALADRGTDRGSGLSVLVRERLVLAVAAGRTGQPWDLLGGQRSS
;
A
#
# COMPACT_ATOMS: atom_id res chain seq x y z
N MET A 1 17.26 -12.26 -6.45
CA MET A 1 16.29 -11.16 -6.32
C MET A 1 14.92 -11.70 -6.71
N SER A 2 13.96 -11.74 -5.80
CA SER A 2 12.54 -11.92 -6.17
C SER A 2 12.03 -10.56 -6.59
N LEU A 3 12.08 -10.36 -7.89
CA LEU A 3 11.65 -9.11 -8.46
C LEU A 3 10.16 -9.27 -8.73
N VAL A 4 9.35 -8.40 -8.14
CA VAL A 4 7.96 -8.29 -8.57
C VAL A 4 8.00 -7.93 -10.03
N THR A 5 7.39 -8.76 -10.86
CA THR A 5 7.30 -8.43 -12.28
C THR A 5 6.14 -7.44 -12.42
N VAL A 6 6.45 -6.17 -12.64
CA VAL A 6 5.42 -5.16 -12.91
C VAL A 6 5.23 -5.06 -14.42
N ARG A 7 3.98 -5.13 -14.89
CA ARG A 7 3.64 -4.94 -16.31
C ARG A 7 2.65 -3.78 -16.47
N ASP A 8 3.09 -2.74 -17.16
CA ASP A 8 2.23 -1.60 -17.45
C ASP A 8 1.35 -1.88 -18.68
N HIS A 9 0.09 -1.50 -18.54
CA HIS A 9 -0.95 -1.57 -19.56
C HIS A 9 -1.65 -0.22 -19.62
N VAL A 10 -1.91 0.23 -20.83
CA VAL A 10 -2.65 1.44 -21.10
C VAL A 10 -4.00 1.08 -21.69
N TYR A 11 -5.08 1.59 -21.12
CA TYR A 11 -6.42 1.39 -21.65
C TYR A 11 -6.96 2.66 -22.32
N LEU A 12 -7.64 2.45 -23.44
CA LEU A 12 -8.36 3.49 -24.18
C LEU A 12 -9.83 3.50 -23.75
N VAL A 13 -10.39 4.70 -23.61
CA VAL A 13 -11.80 4.88 -23.23
C VAL A 13 -12.52 5.56 -24.37
N GLY A 14 -13.58 4.93 -24.84
CA GLY A 14 -14.57 5.53 -25.71
C GLY A 14 -15.94 5.57 -25.06
N HIS A 15 -16.94 5.88 -25.87
CA HIS A 15 -18.32 6.01 -25.41
C HIS A 15 -19.24 5.12 -26.24
N SER A 16 -20.21 4.49 -25.59
CA SER A 16 -21.32 3.83 -26.29
C SER A 16 -22.21 4.88 -26.97
N SER A 17 -23.14 4.42 -27.82
CA SER A 17 -24.20 5.26 -28.39
C SER A 17 -25.07 5.94 -27.33
N SER A 18 -25.14 5.38 -26.11
CA SER A 18 -25.84 5.95 -24.95
C SER A 18 -24.99 6.96 -24.15
N GLY A 19 -23.77 7.28 -24.60
CA GLY A 19 -22.85 8.17 -23.89
C GLY A 19 -22.18 7.54 -22.66
N THR A 20 -22.30 6.23 -22.47
CA THR A 20 -21.69 5.52 -21.34
C THR A 20 -20.22 5.19 -21.66
N PRO A 21 -19.27 5.50 -20.76
CA PRO A 21 -17.85 5.24 -20.99
C PRO A 21 -17.59 3.74 -20.98
N LYS A 22 -16.74 3.30 -21.90
CA LYS A 22 -16.32 1.89 -22.03
C LYS A 22 -14.85 1.81 -22.43
N VAL A 23 -14.19 0.75 -21.99
CA VAL A 23 -12.87 0.38 -22.49
C VAL A 23 -13.01 -0.03 -23.96
N GLU A 24 -12.20 0.59 -24.82
CA GLU A 24 -12.12 0.26 -26.25
C GLU A 24 -10.95 -0.66 -26.57
N ASP A 25 -9.83 -0.48 -25.86
CA ASP A 25 -8.64 -1.29 -26.03
C ASP A 25 -7.79 -1.29 -24.75
N ILE A 26 -6.95 -2.31 -24.58
CA ILE A 26 -5.92 -2.38 -23.55
C ILE A 26 -4.62 -2.85 -24.21
N VAL A 27 -3.64 -1.95 -24.28
CA VAL A 27 -2.35 -2.20 -24.89
C VAL A 27 -1.29 -2.34 -23.79
N ARG A 28 -0.50 -3.41 -23.87
CA ARG A 28 0.66 -3.56 -22.98
C ARG A 28 1.76 -2.59 -23.42
N GLU A 29 2.39 -1.92 -22.47
CA GLU A 29 3.54 -1.06 -22.73
C GLU A 29 4.86 -1.82 -22.55
N ASP A 30 5.82 -1.54 -23.43
CA ASP A 30 7.20 -1.99 -23.29
C ASP A 30 7.93 -1.18 -22.20
N GLY A 31 8.70 -1.85 -21.34
CA GLY A 31 9.38 -1.25 -20.18
C GLY A 31 9.04 -1.88 -18.83
N ALA A 32 8.16 -2.88 -18.82
CA ALA A 32 7.79 -3.70 -17.68
C ALA A 32 8.98 -4.50 -17.13
N GLY A 33 9.62 -3.97 -16.10
CA GLY A 33 10.81 -4.53 -15.49
C GLY A 33 10.56 -5.20 -14.13
N PRO A 34 11.51 -6.02 -13.70
CA PRO A 34 11.59 -6.43 -12.31
C PRO A 34 11.67 -5.23 -11.36
N VAL A 35 10.90 -5.28 -10.28
CA VAL A 35 10.72 -4.22 -9.32
C VAL A 35 11.01 -4.75 -7.91
N ASP A 36 11.89 -4.07 -7.19
CA ASP A 36 12.04 -4.33 -5.75
C ASP A 36 10.76 -3.88 -5.05
N VAL A 37 10.25 -4.56 -4.04
CA VAL A 37 9.17 -3.97 -3.25
C VAL A 37 9.42 -4.29 -1.80
N ASP A 38 9.50 -3.22 -1.02
CA ASP A 38 9.59 -3.31 0.42
C ASP A 38 8.25 -3.83 0.98
N LEU A 39 8.30 -5.03 1.56
CA LEU A 39 7.16 -5.65 2.21
C LEU A 39 6.50 -4.73 3.26
N LEU A 40 7.29 -3.94 4.01
CA LEU A 40 6.74 -3.06 5.03
C LEU A 40 5.86 -1.96 4.45
N GLN A 41 6.21 -1.49 3.25
CA GLN A 41 5.42 -0.51 2.53
C GLN A 41 4.10 -1.11 2.05
N ALA A 42 4.11 -2.36 1.59
CA ALA A 42 2.89 -3.07 1.25
C ALA A 42 1.98 -3.33 2.49
N LEU A 43 2.58 -3.56 3.66
CA LEU A 43 1.86 -3.76 4.91
C LEU A 43 1.28 -2.48 5.51
N GLU A 44 1.87 -1.31 5.23
CA GLU A 44 1.42 -0.02 5.78
C GLU A 44 -0.06 0.27 5.49
N VAL A 45 -0.47 0.09 4.24
CA VAL A 45 -1.85 0.35 3.80
C VAL A 45 -2.82 -0.51 4.59
N ASN A 46 -2.47 -1.78 4.78
CA ASN A 46 -3.26 -2.73 5.54
C ASN A 46 -3.28 -2.39 7.04
N ALA A 47 -2.15 -1.93 7.59
CA ALA A 47 -2.04 -1.53 8.99
C ALA A 47 -3.00 -0.40 9.36
N LEU A 48 -3.25 0.51 8.41
CA LEU A 48 -4.07 1.71 8.60
C LEU A 48 -5.47 1.59 7.98
N ALA A 49 -5.82 0.41 7.46
CA ALA A 49 -7.16 0.18 6.94
C ALA A 49 -8.21 0.45 8.06
N PRO A 50 -9.30 1.15 7.74
CA PRO A 50 -10.43 1.30 8.66
C PRO A 50 -11.07 -0.06 8.96
N ALA A 51 -11.85 -0.14 10.03
CA ALA A 51 -12.66 -1.31 10.34
C ALA A 51 -14.13 -0.92 10.49
N ALA A 52 -14.75 -0.28 9.49
CA ALA A 52 -16.12 0.20 9.61
C ALA A 52 -17.12 -0.95 9.87
N PRO A 53 -18.07 -0.82 10.83
CA PRO A 53 -18.34 0.30 11.74
C PRO A 53 -17.58 0.24 13.09
N HIS A 54 -16.69 -0.72 13.28
CA HIS A 54 -15.99 -1.00 14.53
C HIS A 54 -14.69 -0.19 14.72
N ALA A 55 -14.21 -0.18 15.96
CA ALA A 55 -12.90 0.40 16.28
C ALA A 55 -11.77 -0.56 15.85
N VAL A 56 -10.71 0.00 15.28
CA VAL A 56 -9.50 -0.75 14.95
C VAL A 56 -8.76 -1.08 16.25
N LYS A 57 -8.48 -2.36 16.50
CA LYS A 57 -7.70 -2.80 17.66
C LYS A 57 -6.31 -3.27 17.23
N HIS A 58 -5.29 -2.82 17.96
CA HIS A 58 -3.88 -3.13 17.70
C HIS A 58 -3.63 -4.64 17.60
N GLY A 59 -4.08 -5.44 18.56
CA GLY A 59 -3.87 -6.89 18.55
C GLY A 59 -4.49 -7.59 17.33
N THR A 60 -5.70 -7.19 16.93
CA THR A 60 -6.36 -7.71 15.73
C THR A 60 -5.56 -7.35 14.48
N ARG A 61 -5.15 -6.09 14.35
CA ARG A 61 -4.40 -5.62 13.19
C ARG A 61 -3.02 -6.29 13.09
N LEU A 62 -2.33 -6.45 14.22
CA LEU A 62 -1.05 -7.16 14.26
C LEU A 62 -1.20 -8.62 13.79
N LEU A 63 -2.26 -9.32 14.19
CA LEU A 63 -2.52 -10.69 13.75
C LEU A 63 -2.89 -10.76 12.25
N GLU A 64 -3.65 -9.81 11.73
CA GLU A 64 -3.96 -9.72 10.30
C GLU A 64 -2.69 -9.51 9.47
N LEU A 65 -1.82 -8.59 9.90
CA LEU A 65 -0.54 -8.38 9.23
C LEU A 65 0.36 -9.63 9.35
N ALA A 66 0.40 -10.28 10.51
CA ALA A 66 1.15 -11.52 10.71
C ALA A 66 0.63 -12.65 9.81
N LEU A 67 -0.68 -12.72 9.59
CA LEU A 67 -1.28 -13.67 8.65
C LEU A 67 -0.81 -13.39 7.21
N VAL A 68 -0.79 -12.12 6.78
CA VAL A 68 -0.25 -11.74 5.46
C VAL A 68 1.21 -12.14 5.35
N THR A 69 2.05 -11.81 6.33
CA THR A 69 3.48 -12.18 6.30
C THR A 69 3.70 -13.68 6.40
N SER A 70 2.79 -14.45 6.99
CA SER A 70 2.95 -15.90 7.07
C SER A 70 2.90 -16.60 5.70
N TYR A 71 2.23 -15.98 4.71
CA TYR A 71 2.22 -16.47 3.33
C TYR A 71 3.33 -15.87 2.47
N LEU A 72 4.13 -14.95 3.00
CA LEU A 72 5.18 -14.23 2.29
C LEU A 72 6.53 -14.47 2.99
N ARG A 73 7.46 -15.17 2.36
CA ARG A 73 8.83 -15.31 2.89
C ARG A 73 9.75 -14.27 2.28
N THR A 74 10.70 -13.78 3.06
CA THR A 74 11.78 -12.94 2.56
C THR A 74 12.99 -13.81 2.24
N THR A 75 13.48 -13.76 1.01
CA THR A 75 14.67 -14.50 0.58
C THR A 75 15.94 -13.88 1.18
N THR A 76 17.06 -14.60 1.14
CA THR A 76 18.39 -14.08 1.54
C THR A 76 18.81 -12.84 0.76
N ALA A 77 18.24 -12.63 -0.44
CA ALA A 77 18.43 -11.44 -1.25
C ALA A 77 17.48 -10.29 -0.90
N GLY A 78 16.81 -10.34 0.26
CA GLY A 78 15.90 -9.29 0.75
C GLY A 78 14.52 -9.26 0.08
N ALA A 79 14.29 -10.17 -0.87
CA ALA A 79 13.14 -10.09 -1.74
C ALA A 79 11.99 -10.98 -1.26
N PHE A 80 10.75 -10.49 -1.32
CA PHE A 80 9.58 -11.24 -0.85
C PHE A 80 9.08 -12.23 -1.92
N VAL A 81 8.72 -13.44 -1.51
CA VAL A 81 8.13 -14.48 -2.37
C VAL A 81 6.97 -15.15 -1.65
N LEU A 82 6.02 -15.64 -2.44
CA LEU A 82 4.88 -16.39 -1.92
C LEU A 82 5.30 -17.80 -1.47
N ARG A 83 4.70 -18.25 -0.37
CA ARG A 83 4.69 -19.65 0.05
C ARG A 83 3.61 -20.43 -0.69
N ALA A 84 3.95 -20.86 -1.91
CA ALA A 84 2.98 -21.35 -2.88
C ALA A 84 2.16 -22.56 -2.40
N ASP A 85 2.77 -23.49 -1.66
CA ASP A 85 2.10 -24.72 -1.24
C ASP A 85 1.07 -24.45 -0.13
N GLU A 86 1.49 -23.72 0.90
CA GLU A 86 0.64 -23.26 1.99
C GLU A 86 -0.46 -22.34 1.46
N PHE A 87 -0.11 -21.44 0.54
CA PHE A 87 -1.06 -20.55 -0.07
C PHE A 87 -2.12 -21.32 -0.86
N ARG A 88 -1.73 -22.30 -1.69
CA ARG A 88 -2.67 -23.13 -2.47
C ARG A 88 -3.61 -23.94 -1.58
N SER A 89 -3.09 -24.51 -0.49
CA SER A 89 -3.87 -25.31 0.46
C SER A 89 -4.79 -24.47 1.35
N SER A 90 -4.59 -23.15 1.39
CA SER A 90 -5.40 -22.23 2.19
C SER A 90 -6.83 -22.07 1.65
N ALA A 91 -7.75 -21.74 2.56
CA ALA A 91 -9.13 -21.45 2.25
C ALA A 91 -9.23 -20.25 1.30
N ARG A 92 -10.24 -20.26 0.42
CA ARG A 92 -10.46 -19.18 -0.57
C ARG A 92 -10.45 -17.78 0.06
N ARG A 93 -11.07 -17.61 1.24
CA ARG A 93 -11.15 -16.32 1.93
C ARG A 93 -9.79 -15.78 2.37
N ILE A 94 -8.92 -16.66 2.88
CA ILE A 94 -7.55 -16.28 3.27
C ILE A 94 -6.73 -15.91 2.04
N LYS A 95 -6.87 -16.70 0.97
CA LYS A 95 -6.22 -16.38 -0.31
C LYS A 95 -6.62 -15.02 -0.84
N SER A 96 -7.92 -14.72 -0.89
CA SER A 96 -8.45 -13.41 -1.29
C SER A 96 -7.88 -12.29 -0.43
N PHE A 97 -7.97 -12.43 0.90
CA PHE A 97 -7.44 -11.47 1.85
C PHE A 97 -5.95 -11.15 1.62
N VAL A 98 -5.10 -12.17 1.51
CA VAL A 98 -3.66 -11.99 1.27
C VAL A 98 -3.40 -11.35 -0.09
N THR A 99 -4.10 -11.78 -1.15
CA THR A 99 -3.88 -11.22 -2.49
C THR A 99 -4.34 -9.77 -2.61
N GLU A 100 -5.44 -9.40 -1.94
CA GLU A 100 -5.96 -8.04 -1.90
C GLU A 100 -5.02 -7.15 -1.08
N ALA A 101 -4.57 -7.63 0.09
CA ALA A 101 -3.62 -6.93 0.93
C ALA A 101 -2.31 -6.60 0.19
N VAL A 102 -1.75 -7.59 -0.52
CA VAL A 102 -0.57 -7.39 -1.37
C VAL A 102 -0.88 -6.45 -2.53
N GLY A 103 -1.99 -6.65 -3.23
CA GLY A 103 -2.38 -5.82 -4.37
C GLY A 103 -2.55 -4.33 -4.03
N LEU A 104 -3.16 -4.03 -2.88
CA LEU A 104 -3.32 -2.67 -2.36
C LEU A 104 -1.97 -2.02 -2.02
N GLY A 105 -1.08 -2.78 -1.40
CA GLY A 105 0.29 -2.36 -1.14
C GLY A 105 1.05 -2.02 -2.43
N MET A 106 1.00 -2.93 -3.41
CA MET A 106 1.65 -2.75 -4.71
C MET A 106 1.09 -1.55 -5.48
N LEU A 107 -0.23 -1.36 -5.46
CA LEU A 107 -0.87 -0.20 -6.07
C LEU A 107 -0.36 1.10 -5.45
N THR A 108 -0.35 1.16 -4.13
CA THR A 108 0.08 2.34 -3.39
C THR A 108 1.51 2.72 -3.72
N GLU A 109 2.42 1.76 -3.74
CA GLU A 109 3.81 2.03 -4.07
C GLU A 109 4.01 2.39 -5.54
N ARG A 110 3.27 1.75 -6.46
CA ARG A 110 3.33 2.13 -7.87
C ARG A 110 2.91 3.57 -8.09
N VAL A 111 1.81 4.01 -7.47
CA VAL A 111 1.36 5.40 -7.59
C VAL A 111 2.39 6.34 -6.97
N ARG A 112 2.92 6.03 -5.78
CA ARG A 112 3.94 6.86 -5.13
C ARG A 112 5.18 7.06 -5.98
N ASN A 113 5.67 6.00 -6.63
CA ASN A 113 6.85 6.08 -7.49
C ASN A 113 6.59 6.81 -8.81
N THR A 114 5.40 6.64 -9.38
CA THR A 114 5.05 7.27 -10.66
C THR A 114 4.87 8.78 -10.50
N GLU A 115 4.23 9.20 -9.42
CA GLU A 115 3.93 10.62 -9.17
C GLU A 115 5.06 11.34 -8.43
N GLY A 116 5.95 10.59 -7.80
CA GLY A 116 7.05 11.10 -6.98
C GLY A 116 6.61 11.47 -5.57
N ILE A 117 7.49 11.22 -4.58
CA ILE A 117 7.23 11.42 -3.14
C ILE A 117 6.77 12.85 -2.82
N SER A 118 7.24 13.85 -3.56
CA SER A 118 6.88 15.26 -3.33
C SER A 118 5.47 15.63 -3.80
N ARG A 119 4.86 14.83 -4.67
CA ARG A 119 3.49 15.03 -5.17
C ARG A 119 2.49 14.08 -4.52
N PHE A 120 2.97 13.03 -3.88
CA PHE A 120 2.14 12.04 -3.23
C PHE A 120 1.66 12.58 -1.87
N GLY A 121 0.39 12.94 -1.82
CA GLY A 121 -0.30 13.30 -0.59
C GLY A 121 -0.77 12.06 0.18
N PRO A 122 -1.70 12.21 1.13
CA PRO A 122 -2.22 11.08 1.88
C PRO A 122 -2.96 10.06 0.98
N LEU A 123 -2.91 8.79 1.39
CA LEU A 123 -3.68 7.69 0.81
C LEU A 123 -5.00 7.51 1.55
N TYR A 124 -6.08 7.29 0.81
CA TYR A 124 -7.42 7.13 1.36
C TYR A 124 -8.04 5.80 0.95
N ASP A 125 -8.59 5.08 1.92
CA ASP A 125 -9.43 3.90 1.71
C ASP A 125 -10.90 4.34 1.65
N PHE A 126 -11.61 3.98 0.59
CA PHE A 126 -13.01 4.37 0.42
C PHE A 126 -13.96 3.75 1.45
N ASP A 127 -13.60 2.61 2.05
CA ASP A 127 -14.32 2.01 3.18
C ASP A 127 -14.11 2.80 4.49
N ALA A 128 -13.19 3.77 4.50
CA ALA A 128 -12.92 4.64 5.63
C ALA A 128 -13.84 5.86 5.68
N LEU A 129 -14.58 6.12 4.59
CA LEU A 129 -15.43 7.30 4.50
C LEU A 129 -16.58 7.24 5.53
N PRO A 130 -16.88 8.35 6.24
CA PRO A 130 -18.07 8.45 7.06
C PRO A 130 -19.32 8.08 6.25
N ALA A 131 -20.32 7.44 6.88
CA ALA A 131 -21.54 6.99 6.20
C ALA A 131 -22.26 8.13 5.44
N THR A 132 -22.17 9.36 5.96
CA THR A 132 -22.70 10.58 5.33
C THR A 132 -22.07 10.88 3.97
N SER A 133 -20.79 10.51 3.79
CA SER A 133 -20.02 10.72 2.56
C SER A 133 -19.99 9.46 1.69
N ALA A 134 -20.13 8.27 2.30
CA ALA A 134 -20.30 7.01 1.57
C ALA A 134 -21.53 7.05 0.64
N GLY A 135 -22.64 7.66 1.10
CA GLY A 135 -23.85 7.83 0.30
C GLY A 135 -23.66 8.72 -0.95
N ARG A 136 -22.64 9.59 -0.97
CA ARG A 136 -22.29 10.43 -2.12
C ARG A 136 -21.61 9.61 -3.22
N PHE A 137 -20.69 8.72 -2.82
CA PHE A 137 -19.93 7.86 -3.74
C PHE A 137 -20.62 6.53 -4.10
N ALA A 138 -21.71 6.18 -3.42
CA ALA A 138 -22.46 4.94 -3.64
C ALA A 138 -23.46 5.01 -4.81
N ARG A 139 -23.69 6.19 -5.41
CA ARG A 139 -24.83 6.42 -6.31
C ARG A 139 -24.63 6.00 -7.77
N SER A 140 -23.40 5.75 -8.23
CA SER A 140 -23.16 5.50 -9.65
C SER A 140 -21.98 4.56 -9.88
N GLY A 141 -22.27 3.35 -10.35
CA GLY A 141 -21.24 2.36 -10.72
C GLY A 141 -20.57 1.69 -9.52
N VAL A 142 -19.48 0.97 -9.82
CA VAL A 142 -18.66 0.33 -8.80
C VAL A 142 -17.64 1.32 -8.26
N ARG A 143 -17.58 1.47 -6.94
CA ARG A 143 -16.62 2.33 -6.27
C ARG A 143 -15.23 1.65 -6.23
N PRO A 144 -14.15 2.40 -6.54
CA PRO A 144 -12.77 1.95 -6.34
C PRO A 144 -12.44 1.67 -4.88
N ASP A 145 -11.36 0.93 -4.62
CA ASP A 145 -10.92 0.61 -3.25
C ASP A 145 -10.21 1.82 -2.58
N LEU A 146 -9.38 2.54 -3.34
CA LEU A 146 -8.53 3.64 -2.85
C LEU A 146 -8.78 4.95 -3.58
N LEU A 147 -8.46 6.05 -2.92
CA LEU A 147 -8.33 7.38 -3.52
C LEU A 147 -6.98 7.97 -3.12
N PHE A 148 -6.20 8.41 -4.10
CA PHE A 148 -4.89 9.03 -3.92
C PHE A 148 -5.02 10.54 -4.08
N ALA A 149 -4.61 11.31 -3.06
CA ALA A 149 -4.38 12.75 -3.25
C ALA A 149 -3.01 12.95 -3.89
N LEU A 150 -3.00 13.56 -5.07
CA LEU A 150 -1.80 13.98 -5.76
C LEU A 150 -1.79 15.50 -5.85
N LYS A 151 -0.61 16.12 -5.97
CA LYS A 151 -0.51 17.57 -6.12
C LYS A 151 -1.27 18.03 -7.37
N GLY A 152 -2.43 18.65 -7.17
CA GLY A 152 -3.28 19.20 -8.24
C GLY A 152 -4.25 18.21 -8.89
N GLN A 153 -4.33 16.95 -8.43
CA GLN A 153 -5.29 15.98 -8.96
C GLN A 153 -5.61 14.85 -7.97
N TRP A 154 -6.70 14.13 -8.24
CA TRP A 154 -7.10 12.94 -7.49
C TRP A 154 -7.02 11.74 -8.40
N LEU A 155 -6.46 10.64 -7.90
CA LEU A 155 -6.36 9.40 -8.65
C LEU A 155 -7.12 8.31 -7.92
N ALA A 156 -8.14 7.76 -8.57
CA ALA A 156 -8.91 6.65 -8.04
C ALA A 156 -8.17 5.33 -8.29
N GLY A 157 -8.00 4.55 -7.23
CA GLY A 157 -7.21 3.34 -7.20
C GLY A 157 -8.05 2.09 -6.97
N GLU A 158 -7.81 1.06 -7.76
CA GLU A 158 -8.44 -0.24 -7.60
C GLU A 158 -7.37 -1.32 -7.49
N ALA A 159 -7.47 -2.22 -6.51
CA ALA A 159 -6.57 -3.35 -6.39
C ALA A 159 -7.36 -4.67 -6.46
N ARG A 160 -6.93 -5.57 -7.34
CA ARG A 160 -7.45 -6.92 -7.41
C ARG A 160 -6.35 -7.96 -7.32
N GLY A 161 -6.71 -9.12 -6.82
CA GLY A 161 -5.81 -10.22 -6.54
C GLY A 161 -6.32 -11.53 -7.10
N ARG A 162 -5.42 -12.33 -7.68
CA ARG A 162 -5.71 -13.71 -8.09
C ARG A 162 -4.65 -14.67 -7.58
N THR A 163 -5.11 -15.89 -7.36
CA THR A 163 -4.31 -17.04 -6.94
C THR A 163 -3.80 -17.87 -8.13
N GLU A 164 -4.11 -17.44 -9.35
CA GLU A 164 -3.84 -18.16 -10.59
C GLU A 164 -2.57 -17.64 -11.25
N ARG A 165 -2.00 -18.47 -12.14
CA ARG A 165 -0.83 -18.11 -12.92
C ARG A 165 -1.12 -16.88 -13.78
N ARG A 166 -0.13 -16.01 -13.91
CA ARG A 166 -0.21 -14.83 -14.78
C ARG A 166 -0.64 -15.22 -16.21
N PRO A 167 -1.59 -14.51 -16.83
CA PRO A 167 -1.93 -14.72 -18.22
C PRO A 167 -0.90 -14.05 -19.15
N VAL A 168 -0.74 -14.61 -20.35
CA VAL A 168 0.18 -14.09 -21.38
C VAL A 168 -0.35 -12.78 -21.98
N SER A 169 -1.66 -12.69 -22.16
CA SER A 169 -2.39 -11.52 -22.65
C SER A 169 -3.39 -11.02 -21.61
N VAL A 170 -3.88 -9.79 -21.78
CA VAL A 170 -4.93 -9.22 -20.96
C VAL A 170 -6.19 -10.09 -21.09
N THR A 171 -6.73 -10.54 -19.96
CA THR A 171 -7.96 -11.34 -19.92
C THR A 171 -9.20 -10.46 -19.88
N LYS A 172 -10.38 -11.06 -20.01
CA LYS A 172 -11.66 -10.35 -19.94
C LYS A 172 -11.93 -9.70 -18.58
N GLU A 173 -11.37 -10.21 -17.50
CA GLU A 173 -11.70 -9.73 -16.15
C GLU A 173 -11.18 -8.30 -15.84
N PRO A 174 -9.89 -7.95 -16.11
CA PRO A 174 -9.45 -6.56 -16.04
C PRO A 174 -10.32 -5.62 -16.89
N TRP A 175 -10.73 -6.09 -18.07
CA TRP A 175 -11.58 -5.33 -18.98
C TRP A 175 -12.98 -5.08 -18.38
N ASP A 176 -13.65 -6.12 -17.92
CA ASP A 176 -14.96 -6.06 -17.28
C ASP A 176 -14.90 -5.19 -16.01
N ARG A 177 -13.82 -5.29 -15.23
CA ARG A 177 -13.64 -4.49 -14.02
C ARG A 177 -13.47 -3.01 -14.34
N LEU A 178 -12.62 -2.66 -15.30
CA LEU A 178 -12.48 -1.27 -15.74
C LEU A 178 -13.81 -0.71 -16.25
N ASN A 179 -14.57 -1.47 -17.04
CA ASN A 179 -15.91 -1.06 -17.47
C ASN A 179 -16.89 -0.85 -16.30
N ALA A 180 -16.75 -1.59 -15.21
CA ALA A 180 -17.58 -1.39 -14.02
C ALA A 180 -17.20 -0.12 -13.23
N LEU A 181 -15.93 0.30 -13.28
CA LEU A 181 -15.40 1.49 -12.61
C LEU A 181 -15.61 2.78 -13.41
N LEU A 182 -15.59 2.72 -14.75
CA LEU A 182 -15.70 3.90 -15.61
C LEU A 182 -16.97 4.75 -15.38
N PRO A 183 -18.17 4.18 -15.20
CA PRO A 183 -19.36 4.96 -14.86
C PRO A 183 -19.21 5.73 -13.54
N TRP A 184 -18.53 5.14 -12.55
CA TRP A 184 -18.24 5.82 -11.30
C TRP A 184 -17.30 7.00 -11.53
N ALA A 185 -16.21 6.81 -12.28
CA ALA A 185 -15.25 7.87 -12.56
C ALA A 185 -15.91 9.06 -13.30
N GLN A 186 -16.72 8.79 -14.31
CA GLN A 186 -17.45 9.81 -15.06
C GLN A 186 -18.43 10.58 -14.17
N ALA A 187 -19.22 9.87 -13.37
CA ALA A 187 -20.20 10.49 -12.47
C ALA A 187 -19.57 11.40 -11.41
N HIS A 188 -18.26 11.27 -11.17
CA HIS A 188 -17.52 12.03 -10.17
C HIS A 188 -16.48 12.95 -10.82
N GLY A 189 -16.73 13.47 -12.03
CA GLY A 189 -15.87 14.48 -12.66
C GLY A 189 -14.69 13.91 -13.43
N ASP A 190 -14.90 12.75 -14.07
CA ASP A 190 -13.91 12.06 -14.90
C ASP A 190 -12.59 11.78 -14.15
N HIS A 191 -12.70 11.35 -12.89
CA HIS A 191 -11.52 11.01 -12.08
C HIS A 191 -10.61 10.03 -12.83
N PRO A 192 -9.30 10.30 -12.94
CA PRO A 192 -8.38 9.33 -13.50
C PRO A 192 -8.41 8.06 -12.64
N LEU A 193 -8.31 6.92 -13.31
CA LEU A 193 -8.34 5.61 -12.69
C LEU A 193 -7.00 4.92 -12.92
N VAL A 194 -6.54 4.26 -11.88
CA VAL A 194 -5.44 3.29 -11.92
C VAL A 194 -5.94 2.01 -11.27
N MET A 195 -5.61 0.87 -11.88
CA MET A 195 -5.95 -0.43 -11.33
C MET A 195 -4.72 -1.32 -11.30
N THR A 196 -4.50 -2.03 -10.20
CA THR A 196 -3.57 -3.16 -10.18
C THR A 196 -4.29 -4.49 -10.19
N TRP A 197 -3.66 -5.46 -10.83
CA TRP A 197 -4.07 -6.86 -10.82
C TRP A 197 -2.88 -7.72 -10.41
N CYS A 198 -2.89 -8.17 -9.16
CA CYS A 198 -1.83 -8.96 -8.57
C CYS A 198 -2.06 -10.45 -8.81
N TYR A 199 -1.04 -11.13 -9.34
CA TYR A 199 -0.99 -12.56 -9.53
C TYR A 199 0.05 -13.13 -8.56
N LEU A 200 -0.45 -13.87 -7.56
CA LEU A 200 0.37 -14.62 -6.61
C LEU A 200 0.39 -16.08 -7.07
N ALA A 201 1.42 -16.46 -7.85
CA ALA A 201 1.52 -17.80 -8.44
C ALA A 201 2.91 -18.40 -8.30
N GLY A 202 3.02 -19.49 -7.54
CA GLY A 202 4.30 -20.16 -7.35
C GLY A 202 5.29 -19.28 -6.59
N THR A 203 6.51 -19.15 -7.11
CA THR A 203 7.57 -18.32 -6.52
C THR A 203 7.51 -16.86 -6.94
N ASP A 204 6.67 -16.51 -7.90
CA ASP A 204 6.71 -15.21 -8.56
C ASP A 204 5.49 -14.36 -8.19
N VAL A 205 5.73 -13.09 -7.94
CA VAL A 205 4.69 -12.07 -7.80
C VAL A 205 4.69 -11.24 -9.08
N THR A 206 3.57 -11.20 -9.78
CA THR A 206 3.38 -10.34 -10.96
C THR A 206 2.26 -9.36 -10.70
N VAL A 207 2.45 -8.10 -11.05
CA VAL A 207 1.43 -7.06 -10.90
C VAL A 207 1.23 -6.41 -12.26
N ASP A 208 0.02 -6.53 -12.80
CA ASP A 208 -0.37 -5.75 -13.97
C ASP A 208 -0.93 -4.42 -13.49
N VAL A 209 -0.44 -3.33 -14.06
CA VAL A 209 -0.89 -1.96 -13.75
C VAL A 209 -1.62 -1.44 -14.97
N TYR A 210 -2.87 -1.02 -14.80
CA TYR A 210 -3.71 -0.48 -15.86
C TYR A 210 -3.93 1.01 -15.62
N ARG A 211 -3.62 1.84 -16.63
CA ARG A 211 -3.79 3.29 -16.59
C ARG A 211 -4.45 3.83 -17.86
N LYS A 212 -5.20 4.93 -17.77
CA LYS A 212 -5.84 5.54 -18.95
C LYS A 212 -4.78 6.11 -19.90
N ALA A 213 -4.95 5.95 -21.21
CA ALA A 213 -4.09 6.59 -22.20
C ALA A 213 -4.13 8.12 -22.07
N GLY A 214 -2.99 8.77 -22.37
CA GLY A 214 -2.87 10.23 -22.24
C GLY A 214 -2.70 10.75 -20.81
N SER A 215 -2.61 9.86 -19.81
CA SER A 215 -2.05 10.21 -18.50
C SER A 215 -0.53 10.36 -18.66
N GLU A 216 -0.05 11.59 -18.85
CA GLU A 216 1.37 11.87 -19.00
C GLU A 216 2.09 11.74 -17.65
N GLN A 217 2.69 10.58 -17.39
CA GLN A 217 4.03 10.45 -16.78
C GLN A 217 4.46 8.98 -16.80
N ARG A 218 5.41 8.64 -17.68
CA ARG A 218 6.24 7.45 -17.55
C ARG A 218 7.48 7.85 -16.77
N LEU A 219 7.77 7.18 -15.65
CA LEU A 219 9.06 7.28 -14.99
C LEU A 219 9.55 5.89 -14.54
N PRO A 220 10.86 5.63 -14.67
CA PRO A 220 11.47 4.36 -14.32
C PRO A 220 11.29 4.05 -12.83
N LEU A 221 11.14 2.76 -12.56
CA LEU A 221 10.85 2.22 -11.26
C LEU A 221 12.14 1.99 -10.46
N ASP A 222 12.38 2.81 -9.43
CA ASP A 222 13.37 2.53 -8.40
C ASP A 222 12.66 2.38 -7.05
N PHE A 223 12.71 1.18 -6.51
CA PHE A 223 12.04 0.81 -5.27
C PHE A 223 13.04 0.46 -4.16
N THR A 224 14.34 0.70 -4.39
CA THR A 224 15.39 0.25 -3.47
C THR A 224 15.56 1.18 -2.27
N GLY A 225 14.91 2.34 -2.26
CA GLY A 225 15.14 3.38 -1.24
C GLY A 225 16.58 3.90 -1.21
N ARG A 226 17.45 3.48 -2.14
CA ARG A 226 18.83 3.94 -2.29
C ARG A 226 18.88 4.94 -3.42
N ARG A 227 19.07 6.20 -3.04
CA ARG A 227 19.28 7.30 -3.97
C ARG A 227 20.62 7.10 -4.71
N ASP A 228 20.56 6.83 -6.01
CA ASP A 228 21.65 7.21 -6.92
C ASP A 228 21.30 8.55 -7.56
N GLY A 229 22.13 9.56 -7.26
CA GLY A 229 22.31 10.77 -8.07
C GLY A 229 21.18 11.81 -8.05
N GLU A 230 21.50 13.01 -7.57
CA GLU A 230 20.71 14.23 -7.82
C GLU A 230 20.54 14.46 -9.33
N ALA A 231 19.33 14.28 -9.84
CA ALA A 231 18.92 14.86 -11.11
C ALA A 231 18.06 16.10 -10.81
N GLU A 232 18.59 17.28 -11.13
CA GLU A 232 17.87 18.55 -11.14
C GLU A 232 16.59 18.42 -11.97
N ALA A 233 15.45 18.73 -11.35
CA ALA A 233 14.18 18.81 -12.06
C ALA A 233 14.15 20.07 -12.95
N PRO A 234 13.78 19.97 -14.24
CA PRO A 234 13.59 21.15 -15.06
C PRO A 234 12.31 21.88 -14.63
N ALA A 235 12.38 23.21 -14.57
CA ALA A 235 11.24 24.07 -14.34
C ALA A 235 10.26 23.96 -15.53
N VAL A 236 9.05 23.45 -15.28
CA VAL A 236 7.97 23.45 -16.27
C VAL A 236 6.84 24.34 -15.76
N GLY A 237 6.53 25.35 -16.58
CA GLY A 237 5.55 26.40 -16.31
C GLY A 237 4.12 25.89 -16.17
N SER A 238 3.37 26.60 -15.32
CA SER A 238 1.96 26.34 -15.02
C SER A 238 1.03 26.60 -16.21
N PRO A 239 0.11 25.67 -16.54
CA PRO A 239 -1.08 26.00 -17.28
C PRO A 239 -2.34 25.87 -16.40
N GLY A 240 -3.12 26.96 -16.35
CA GLY A 240 -4.57 26.89 -16.47
C GLY A 240 -5.39 26.64 -15.20
N ASP A 241 -5.79 27.76 -14.60
CA ASP A 241 -6.87 27.93 -13.61
C ASP A 241 -8.16 27.16 -14.02
N ARG A 242 -8.49 26.06 -13.33
CA ARG A 242 -9.80 25.39 -13.39
C ARG A 242 -10.50 25.51 -12.03
N ARG A 243 -11.07 26.68 -11.79
CA ARG A 243 -11.98 26.98 -10.67
C ARG A 243 -13.41 26.56 -11.00
N SER A 244 -13.80 25.35 -10.59
CA SER A 244 -15.20 25.00 -10.28
C SER A 244 -15.27 23.57 -9.72
N GLY A 245 -15.12 23.41 -8.40
CA GLY A 245 -15.22 22.11 -7.71
C GLY A 245 -14.55 22.01 -6.32
N ASP A 246 -13.73 23.00 -5.95
CA ASP A 246 -12.75 22.93 -4.85
C ASP A 246 -13.31 22.64 -3.45
N GLY A 247 -14.49 23.16 -3.10
CA GLY A 247 -15.03 23.06 -1.73
C GLY A 247 -15.47 21.66 -1.31
N ASP A 248 -15.89 20.83 -2.25
CA ASP A 248 -16.32 19.44 -1.97
C ASP A 248 -15.12 18.52 -1.72
N THR A 249 -14.00 18.83 -2.35
CA THR A 249 -12.74 18.10 -2.28
C THR A 249 -12.01 18.38 -0.96
N GLU A 250 -12.00 19.64 -0.53
CA GLU A 250 -11.41 20.06 0.75
C GLU A 250 -12.15 19.45 1.96
N TYR A 251 -13.48 19.35 1.88
CA TYR A 251 -14.29 18.68 2.91
C TYR A 251 -13.98 17.16 3.03
N LEU A 252 -13.74 16.49 1.89
CA LEU A 252 -13.35 15.08 1.88
C LEU A 252 -11.96 14.88 2.49
N PHE A 253 -11.03 15.80 2.21
CA PHE A 253 -9.69 15.79 2.78
C PHE A 253 -9.71 15.81 4.31
N GLU A 254 -10.43 16.76 4.91
CA GLU A 254 -10.56 16.87 6.37
C GLU A 254 -11.18 15.62 6.99
N GLN A 255 -12.20 15.04 6.34
CA GLN A 255 -12.83 13.82 6.84
C GLN A 255 -11.89 12.61 6.82
N VAL A 256 -11.07 12.44 5.78
CA VAL A 256 -10.19 11.28 5.73
C VAL A 256 -8.94 11.46 6.58
N LEU A 257 -8.38 12.67 6.67
CA LEU A 257 -7.35 12.97 7.69
C LEU A 257 -7.88 12.66 9.09
N THR A 258 -9.13 13.06 9.37
CA THR A 258 -9.81 12.72 10.62
C THR A 258 -9.94 11.22 10.79
N THR A 259 -10.34 10.46 9.75
CA THR A 259 -10.44 9.00 9.85
C THR A 259 -9.08 8.33 10.06
N ARG A 260 -8.03 8.72 9.32
CA ARG A 260 -6.68 8.17 9.50
C ARG A 260 -6.16 8.46 10.90
N ALA A 261 -6.22 9.71 11.34
CA ALA A 261 -5.85 10.10 12.70
C ALA A 261 -6.65 9.33 13.75
N ARG A 262 -7.95 9.08 13.50
CA ARG A 262 -8.80 8.23 14.34
C ARG A 262 -8.32 6.78 14.38
N VAL A 263 -7.94 6.18 13.25
CA VAL A 263 -7.39 4.81 13.20
C VAL A 263 -6.06 4.74 13.96
N GLU A 264 -5.14 5.67 13.71
CA GLU A 264 -3.86 5.74 14.43
C GLU A 264 -4.07 5.90 15.94
N GLU A 265 -5.04 6.72 16.34
CA GLU A 265 -5.39 6.92 17.75
C GLU A 265 -6.04 5.67 18.37
N GLN A 266 -6.92 4.97 17.65
CA GLN A 266 -7.50 3.70 18.10
C GLN A 266 -6.43 2.62 18.27
N LEU A 267 -5.50 2.53 17.32
CA LEU A 267 -4.34 1.65 17.42
C LEU A 267 -3.47 2.02 18.62
N TYR A 268 -3.13 3.30 18.81
CA TYR A 268 -2.32 3.75 19.95
C TYR A 268 -2.96 3.42 21.30
N ARG A 269 -4.26 3.66 21.46
CA ARG A 269 -5.01 3.40 22.70
C ARG A 269 -5.09 1.91 23.04
N SER A 270 -5.21 1.06 22.02
CA SER A 270 -5.32 -0.39 22.21
C SER A 270 -3.98 -1.12 22.22
N ALA A 271 -2.90 -0.46 21.81
CA ALA A 271 -1.56 -1.01 21.82
C ALA A 271 -0.98 -1.08 23.26
N PRO A 272 -0.31 -2.19 23.62
CA PRO A 272 0.29 -2.31 24.94
C PRO A 272 1.50 -1.35 25.09
N PRO A 273 1.75 -0.84 26.31
CA PRO A 273 2.92 -0.01 26.57
C PRO A 273 4.19 -0.83 26.43
N THR A 274 5.23 -0.24 25.84
CA THR A 274 6.52 -0.94 25.63
C THR A 274 7.62 -0.47 26.58
N GLY A 275 7.50 0.74 27.14
CA GLY A 275 8.60 1.42 27.84
C GLY A 275 9.70 1.97 26.93
N ILE A 276 9.58 1.77 25.61
CA ILE A 276 10.56 2.15 24.60
C ILE A 276 10.20 3.51 23.99
N ARG A 277 11.20 4.20 23.47
CA ARG A 277 11.03 5.41 22.65
C ARG A 277 11.63 5.20 21.27
N ALA A 278 10.98 5.76 20.25
CA ALA A 278 11.51 5.90 18.90
C ALA A 278 11.28 7.35 18.44
N ALA A 279 12.27 7.95 17.77
CA ALA A 279 12.28 9.38 17.48
C ALA A 279 11.94 10.22 18.73
N ASP A 280 12.55 9.91 19.88
CA ASP A 280 12.29 10.57 21.18
C ASP A 280 10.82 10.60 21.63
N ARG A 281 9.96 9.74 21.08
CA ARG A 281 8.53 9.65 21.42
C ARG A 281 8.21 8.29 22.03
N PRO A 282 7.31 8.22 23.04
CA PRO A 282 6.85 6.94 23.57
C PRO A 282 6.26 6.06 22.47
N LEU A 283 6.73 4.82 22.41
CA LEU A 283 6.26 3.80 21.48
C LEU A 283 5.33 2.83 22.22
N ARG A 284 4.14 2.60 21.67
CA ARG A 284 3.27 1.49 22.09
C ARG A 284 3.23 0.46 20.97
N GLY A 285 3.05 -0.82 21.29
CA GLY A 285 3.03 -1.85 20.25
C GLY A 285 3.39 -3.23 20.74
N GLY A 286 3.49 -4.16 19.81
CA GLY A 286 3.78 -5.55 20.13
C GLY A 286 4.39 -6.30 18.95
N TRP A 287 5.04 -7.39 19.28
CA TRP A 287 5.58 -8.35 18.32
C TRP A 287 4.63 -9.54 18.16
N ALA A 288 4.54 -10.05 16.95
CA ALA A 288 3.95 -11.35 16.62
C ALA A 288 4.96 -12.16 15.79
N PRO A 289 4.85 -13.51 15.78
CA PRO A 289 5.59 -14.30 14.80
C PRO A 289 5.27 -13.80 13.39
N SER A 290 6.30 -13.55 12.57
CA SER A 290 6.07 -13.20 11.16
C SER A 290 5.64 -14.39 10.32
N ASP A 291 5.84 -15.60 10.85
CA ASP A 291 5.45 -16.88 10.26
C ASP A 291 4.65 -17.74 11.25
N LEU A 292 3.35 -17.88 10.96
CA LEU A 292 2.41 -18.71 11.72
C LEU A 292 2.24 -20.12 11.12
N LEU A 293 2.83 -20.40 9.95
CA LEU A 293 2.57 -21.63 9.17
C LEU A 293 3.71 -22.64 9.27
N ALA A 294 4.95 -22.20 8.97
CA ALA A 294 6.11 -23.09 8.93
C ALA A 294 6.99 -22.96 10.19
N GLY A 295 6.72 -21.96 11.04
CA GLY A 295 7.51 -21.70 12.24
C GLY A 295 8.94 -21.26 11.95
N GLU A 296 9.22 -20.74 10.75
CA GLU A 296 10.50 -20.13 10.44
C GLU A 296 10.77 -18.96 11.40
N PRO A 297 12.00 -18.83 11.93
CA PRO A 297 12.33 -17.72 12.81
C PRO A 297 12.11 -16.37 12.14
N GLY A 298 11.13 -15.63 12.63
CA GLY A 298 10.93 -14.23 12.31
C GLY A 298 9.89 -13.56 13.21
N ALA A 299 10.03 -12.24 13.38
CA ALA A 299 9.11 -11.46 14.19
C ALA A 299 8.65 -10.21 13.44
N LEU A 300 7.34 -9.95 13.44
CA LEU A 300 6.71 -8.76 12.93
C LEU A 300 6.33 -7.84 14.10
N PHE A 301 6.69 -6.56 14.00
CA PHE A 301 6.30 -5.53 14.94
C PHE A 301 5.27 -4.59 14.32
N LEU A 302 4.21 -4.31 15.07
CA LEU A 302 3.32 -3.18 14.84
C LEU A 302 3.42 -2.25 16.04
N GLY A 303 3.85 -1.02 15.81
CA GLY A 303 3.94 0.02 16.82
C GLY A 303 3.32 1.32 16.40
N VAL A 304 2.95 2.12 17.40
CA VAL A 304 2.37 3.44 17.22
C VAL A 304 3.02 4.42 18.20
N LEU A 305 3.54 5.52 17.68
CA LEU A 305 4.10 6.64 18.42
C LEU A 305 2.99 7.49 19.03
N GLU A 306 3.29 8.08 20.18
CA GLU A 306 2.40 9.04 20.83
C GLU A 306 2.03 10.22 19.93
N ARG A 307 2.99 10.71 19.14
CA ARG A 307 2.84 11.85 18.22
C ARG A 307 3.49 11.54 16.87
N PRO A 308 3.03 12.15 15.77
CA PRO A 308 3.60 11.90 14.46
C PRO A 308 5.06 12.40 14.35
N VAL A 309 5.81 11.77 13.44
CA VAL A 309 7.13 12.24 12.96
C VAL A 309 7.00 12.73 11.53
N GLY A 310 7.79 13.75 11.18
CA GLY A 310 7.88 14.22 9.80
C GLY A 310 8.62 13.21 8.89
N PRO A 311 8.47 13.27 7.56
CA PRO A 311 9.05 12.28 6.63
C PRO A 311 10.57 12.08 6.79
N VAL A 312 11.33 13.17 6.93
CA VAL A 312 12.80 13.13 7.08
C VAL A 312 13.22 12.53 8.43
N GLU A 313 12.46 12.82 9.49
CA GLU A 313 12.71 12.25 10.82
C GLU A 313 12.36 10.76 10.88
N GLY A 314 11.24 10.36 10.27
CA GLY A 314 10.85 8.97 10.12
C GLY A 314 11.90 8.15 9.38
N LEU A 315 12.38 8.65 8.23
CA LEU A 315 13.43 7.98 7.46
C LEU A 315 14.72 7.79 8.28
N ARG A 316 15.20 8.87 8.93
CA ARG A 316 16.40 8.79 9.79
C ARG A 316 16.23 7.79 10.93
N THR A 317 15.06 7.76 11.55
CA THR A 317 14.74 6.84 12.65
C THR A 317 14.70 5.39 12.16
N ALA A 318 14.07 5.14 11.00
CA ALA A 318 14.01 3.82 10.38
C ALA A 318 15.42 3.30 10.04
N SER A 319 16.27 4.12 9.40
CA SER A 319 17.66 3.77 9.11
C SER A 319 18.45 3.46 10.38
N ALA A 320 18.38 4.31 11.40
CA ALA A 320 19.09 4.10 12.66
C ALA A 320 18.64 2.82 13.40
N LEU A 321 17.37 2.43 13.28
CA LEU A 321 16.89 1.16 13.83
C LEU A 321 17.35 -0.03 13.00
N ALA A 322 17.27 0.05 11.67
CA ALA A 322 17.74 -1.00 10.77
C ALA A 322 19.23 -1.32 10.97
N ASP A 323 20.08 -0.29 11.05
CA ASP A 323 21.53 -0.43 11.26
C ASP A 323 21.85 -1.21 12.55
N ARG A 324 21.11 -0.94 13.65
CA ARG A 324 21.25 -1.68 14.91
C ARG A 324 20.92 -3.17 14.76
N GLY A 325 19.95 -3.49 13.91
CA GLY A 325 19.59 -4.87 13.63
C GLY A 325 20.70 -5.61 12.91
N THR A 326 21.31 -4.96 11.90
CA THR A 326 22.44 -5.47 11.14
C THR A 326 23.65 -5.73 12.03
N ASP A 327 24.02 -4.80 12.91
CA ASP A 327 25.13 -4.97 13.86
C ASP A 327 24.95 -6.21 14.77
N ARG A 328 23.71 -6.62 15.01
CA ARG A 328 23.38 -7.79 15.83
C ARG A 328 23.15 -9.07 15.03
N GLY A 329 23.50 -9.06 13.75
CA GLY A 329 23.35 -10.20 12.85
C GLY A 329 21.89 -10.58 12.53
N SER A 330 20.93 -9.69 12.84
CA SER A 330 19.53 -9.87 12.47
C SER A 330 19.19 -9.00 11.26
N GLY A 331 18.65 -9.59 10.20
CA GLY A 331 18.06 -8.82 9.11
C GLY A 331 16.83 -8.08 9.63
N LEU A 332 16.96 -6.79 9.93
CA LEU A 332 15.88 -5.94 10.43
C LEU A 332 15.50 -4.92 9.37
N SER A 333 14.28 -5.02 8.87
CA SER A 333 13.65 -3.98 8.07
C SER A 333 12.77 -3.13 8.97
N VAL A 334 12.79 -1.82 8.81
CA VAL A 334 11.97 -0.88 9.61
C VAL A 334 11.36 0.19 8.73
N LEU A 335 10.09 0.49 8.98
CA LEU A 335 9.36 1.63 8.44
C LEU A 335 8.89 2.49 9.61
N VAL A 336 9.21 3.78 9.58
CA VAL A 336 8.67 4.78 10.52
C VAL A 336 8.03 5.89 9.72
N ARG A 337 6.72 6.08 9.87
CA ARG A 337 5.98 7.12 9.15
C ARG A 337 4.79 7.62 9.96
N GLU A 338 4.67 8.94 10.05
CA GLU A 338 3.68 9.59 10.92
C GLU A 338 3.74 9.00 12.33
N ARG A 339 2.67 8.36 12.80
CA ARG A 339 2.68 7.64 14.08
C ARG A 339 3.06 6.17 13.94
N LEU A 340 3.04 5.58 12.75
CA LEU A 340 3.21 4.15 12.56
C LEU A 340 4.68 3.72 12.58
N VAL A 341 4.96 2.61 13.26
CA VAL A 341 6.24 1.90 13.21
C VAL A 341 5.96 0.45 12.82
N LEU A 342 6.47 0.00 11.68
CA LEU A 342 6.47 -1.41 11.28
C LEU A 342 7.91 -1.92 11.28
N ALA A 343 8.13 -3.13 11.76
CA ALA A 343 9.43 -3.77 11.62
C ALA A 343 9.31 -5.27 11.39
N VAL A 344 10.22 -5.83 10.61
CA VAL A 344 10.35 -7.28 10.40
C VAL A 344 11.77 -7.68 10.74
N ALA A 345 11.91 -8.57 11.72
CA ALA A 345 13.18 -9.13 12.16
C ALA A 345 13.30 -10.58 11.69
N ALA A 346 14.06 -10.81 10.62
CA ALA A 346 14.35 -12.15 10.12
C ALA A 346 15.30 -12.90 11.08
N GLY A 347 15.08 -14.20 11.25
CA GLY A 347 15.95 -15.06 12.08
C GLY A 347 15.70 -14.94 13.58
N ARG A 348 14.77 -14.09 14.04
CA ARG A 348 14.47 -13.85 15.46
C ARG A 348 13.14 -14.48 15.84
N THR A 349 13.06 -15.01 17.06
CA THR A 349 11.80 -15.50 17.66
C THR A 349 11.43 -14.67 18.87
N GLY A 350 10.15 -14.76 19.30
CA GLY A 350 9.66 -14.07 20.48
C GLY A 350 9.47 -12.57 20.25
N GLN A 351 9.95 -11.76 21.19
CA GLN A 351 9.76 -10.31 21.18
C GLN A 351 11.12 -9.60 21.27
N PRO A 352 11.81 -9.37 20.13
CA PRO A 352 13.17 -8.83 20.08
C PRO A 352 13.19 -7.32 20.35
N TRP A 353 12.77 -6.92 21.55
CA TRP A 353 12.70 -5.52 21.99
C TRP A 353 14.06 -4.83 22.00
N ASP A 354 15.12 -5.61 22.17
CA ASP A 354 16.48 -5.11 22.09
C ASP A 354 16.71 -4.36 20.77
N LEU A 355 16.10 -4.78 19.67
CA LEU A 355 16.24 -4.18 18.34
C LEU A 355 15.64 -2.77 18.22
N LEU A 356 14.62 -2.44 19.02
CA LEU A 356 13.93 -1.14 18.96
C LEU A 356 14.44 -0.13 19.99
N GLY A 357 15.26 -0.56 20.94
CA GLY A 357 15.96 0.30 21.90
C GLY A 357 15.50 0.12 23.35
N GLY A 358 16.44 -0.29 24.22
CA GLY A 358 16.33 -0.25 25.68
C GLY A 358 15.81 -1.54 26.32
N GLN A 359 16.57 -2.08 27.30
CA GLN A 359 16.11 -3.20 28.14
C GLN A 359 14.76 -2.85 28.77
N ARG A 360 13.82 -3.82 28.75
CA ARG A 360 12.63 -3.77 29.61
C ARG A 360 13.11 -3.54 31.04
N SER A 361 12.78 -2.39 31.62
CA SER A 361 12.74 -2.29 33.08
C SER A 361 11.69 -3.31 33.52
N SER A 362 12.17 -4.35 34.20
CA SER A 362 11.46 -5.52 34.72
C SER A 362 10.24 -5.16 35.55
#